data_AF-A0A136N3J7-F1
#
_entry.id   AF-A0A136N3J7-F1
#
_cell.length_a   1.000
_cell.length_b   1.000
_cell.length_c   1.000
_cell.angle_alpha   90.00
_cell.angle_beta   90.00
_cell.angle_gamma   90.00
#
_symmetry.space_group_name_H-M   'P 1'
#
loop_
_entity.id
_entity.type
_entity.pdbx_description
1 polymer ?
#
loop_
_entity_poly.entity_id
_entity_poly.type
_entity_poly.pdbx_seq_one_letter_code
_entity_poly.pdbx_strand_id
1 'polypeptide(L)'
;MKRFIIAFLVIVALVMIFVPDISAQCPMCKMTVETNLKEGGSAGRGINRGILYLLAMPYICVGTIYYIWKKNNKQGHDDNEITQ
;
A
#
# COMPACT_ATOMS: atom_id res chain seq x y z
N MET A 1 -23.11 2.21 -5.16
CA MET A 1 -21.68 1.84 -5.30
C MET A 1 -20.72 3.01 -5.06
N LYS A 2 -20.88 4.18 -5.71
CA LYS A 2 -19.98 5.34 -5.53
C LYS A 2 -19.83 5.81 -4.07
N ARG A 3 -20.93 5.81 -3.29
CA ARG A 3 -20.92 6.14 -1.85
C ARG A 3 -20.09 5.16 -1.00
N PHE A 4 -20.12 3.87 -1.32
CA PHE A 4 -19.30 2.86 -0.64
C PHE A 4 -17.81 2.97 -1.00
N ILE A 5 -17.50 3.34 -2.25
CA ILE A 5 -16.11 3.59 -2.68
C ILE A 5 -15.54 4.82 -1.94
N ILE A 6 -16.32 5.89 -1.84
CA ILE A 6 -15.92 7.11 -1.11
C ILE A 6 -15.70 6.78 0.37
N ALA A 7 -16.62 6.05 1.01
CA ALA A 7 -16.47 5.63 2.39
C ALA A 7 -15.22 4.77 2.61
N PHE A 8 -14.93 3.82 1.71
CA PHE A 8 -13.74 3.00 1.76
C PHE A 8 -12.45 3.84 1.64
N LEU A 9 -12.40 4.78 0.69
CA LEU A 9 -11.25 5.68 0.52
C LEU A 9 -11.03 6.57 1.74
N VAL A 10 -12.10 7.09 2.35
CA VAL A 10 -12.03 7.89 3.57
C VAL A 10 -11.50 7.07 4.75
N ILE A 11 -11.95 5.82 4.90
CA ILE A 11 -11.46 4.90 5.93
C ILE A 11 -9.97 4.60 5.73
N VAL A 12 -9.53 4.31 4.50
CA VAL A 12 -8.11 4.08 4.19
C VAL A 12 -7.26 5.31 4.49
N ALA A 13 -7.74 6.51 4.15
CA ALA A 13 -7.04 7.76 4.45
C ALA A 13 -6.93 8.00 5.97
N LEU A 14 -7.99 7.73 6.73
CA LEU A 14 -7.99 7.81 8.18
C LEU A 14 -6.98 6.83 8.81
N VAL A 15 -6.96 5.58 8.35
CA VAL A 15 -6.00 4.57 8.84
C VAL A 15 -4.56 4.99 8.57
N MET A 16 -4.27 5.60 7.40
CA MET A 16 -2.94 6.12 7.07
C MET A 16 -2.49 7.28 7.98
N ILE A 17 -3.41 8.13 8.44
CA ILE A 17 -3.09 9.25 9.34
C ILE A 17 -2.76 8.75 10.76
N PHE A 18 -3.39 7.66 11.19
CA PHE A 18 -3.27 7.12 12.54
C PHE A 18 -2.35 5.88 12.63
N VAL A 19 -1.39 5.70 11.72
CA VAL A 19 -0.42 4.60 11.83
C VAL A 19 0.52 4.88 13.01
N PRO A 20 0.45 4.12 14.12
CA PRO A 20 1.39 4.29 15.23
C PRO A 20 2.80 3.91 14.79
N ASP A 21 3.82 4.41 15.49
CA ASP A 21 5.20 3.94 15.32
C ASP A 21 5.27 2.46 15.70
N ILE A 22 5.09 1.60 14.69
CA ILE A 22 5.13 0.15 14.86
C ILE A 22 6.57 -0.20 15.20
N SER A 23 6.83 -0.49 16.48
CA SER A 23 8.10 -1.05 16.92
C SER A 23 8.34 -2.33 16.11
N ALA A 24 9.50 -2.41 15.45
CA ALA A 24 9.77 -3.41 14.41
C ALA A 24 9.39 -4.84 14.85
N GLN A 25 8.53 -5.51 14.08
CA GLN A 25 8.05 -6.87 14.36
C GLN A 25 9.01 -7.98 13.90
N CYS A 26 10.21 -7.63 13.40
CA CYS A 26 11.25 -8.60 13.07
C CYS A 26 12.49 -8.34 13.95
N PRO A 27 12.77 -9.19 14.95
CA PRO A 27 13.89 -8.98 15.87
C PRO A 27 15.26 -9.00 15.18
N MET A 28 15.37 -9.68 14.03
CA MET A 28 16.62 -9.81 13.26
C MET A 28 17.01 -8.51 12.53
N CYS A 29 16.06 -7.84 11.86
CA CYS A 29 16.32 -6.56 11.18
C CYS A 29 16.52 -5.43 12.20
N LYS A 30 15.84 -5.49 13.35
CA LYS A 30 15.96 -4.51 14.43
C LYS A 30 17.36 -4.55 15.07
N MET A 31 17.86 -5.73 15.42
CA MET A 31 19.16 -5.88 16.08
C MET A 31 20.31 -5.37 15.21
N THR A 32 20.32 -5.70 13.92
CA THR A 32 21.35 -5.25 12.97
C THR A 32 21.33 -3.73 12.77
N VAL A 33 20.14 -3.12 12.73
CA VAL A 33 20.02 -1.66 12.63
C VAL A 33 20.42 -0.97 13.93
N GLU A 34 20.03 -1.50 15.09
CA GLU A 34 20.41 -0.94 16.38
C GLU A 34 21.92 -1.03 16.63
N THR A 35 22.61 -2.10 16.23
CA THR A 35 24.08 -2.18 16.32
C THR A 35 24.76 -1.16 15.41
N ASN A 36 24.32 -1.04 14.15
CA ASN A 36 24.86 -0.06 13.20
C ASN A 36 24.66 1.38 13.69
N LEU A 37 23.50 1.72 14.28
CA LEU A 37 23.24 3.05 14.82
C LEU A 37 24.07 3.32 16.09
N LYS A 38 24.27 2.32 16.96
CA LYS A 38 25.10 2.45 18.17
C LYS A 38 26.58 2.64 17.87
N GLU A 39 27.06 2.07 16.76
CA GLU A 39 28.44 2.25 16.27
C GLU A 39 28.64 3.56 15.48
N GLY A 40 27.63 4.44 15.44
CA GLY A 40 27.70 5.74 14.75
C GLY A 40 27.36 5.68 13.26
N GLY A 41 26.97 4.51 12.74
CA GLY A 41 26.49 4.33 11.38
C GLY A 41 25.09 4.93 11.18
N SER A 42 24.77 5.35 9.95
CA SER A 42 23.44 5.86 9.59
C SER A 42 22.52 4.79 8.99
N ALA A 43 23.04 3.58 8.77
CA ALA A 43 22.34 2.48 8.14
C ALA A 43 21.18 2.00 9.02
N GLY A 44 19.96 2.09 8.50
CA GLY A 44 18.74 1.66 9.18
C GLY A 44 17.86 2.78 9.74
N ARG A 45 18.25 4.06 9.62
CA ARG A 45 17.31 5.18 9.80
C ARG A 45 16.15 5.04 8.81
N GLY A 46 14.93 4.83 9.32
CA GLY A 46 13.72 4.75 8.52
C GLY A 46 13.33 3.37 7.98
N ILE A 47 13.97 2.28 8.45
CA ILE A 47 13.67 0.91 7.95
C ILE A 47 12.20 0.50 8.13
N ASN A 48 11.53 0.97 9.20
CA ASN A 48 10.11 0.71 9.43
C ASN A 48 9.22 1.29 8.32
N ARG A 49 9.59 2.47 7.79
CA ARG A 49 8.91 3.04 6.62
C ARG A 49 9.17 2.19 5.39
N GLY A 50 10.40 1.73 5.19
CA GLY A 50 10.77 0.82 4.10
C GLY A 50 9.95 -0.48 4.08
N ILE A 51 9.77 -1.12 5.24
CA ILE A 51 8.96 -2.35 5.37
C ILE A 51 7.49 -2.08 4.99
N LEU A 52 6.92 -0.98 5.45
CA LEU A 52 5.55 -0.59 5.08
C LEU A 52 5.40 -0.33 3.58
N TYR A 53 6.38 0.33 2.95
CA TYR A 53 6.39 0.54 1.50
C TYR A 53 6.45 -0.78 0.72
N LEU A 54 7.33 -1.71 1.13
CA LEU A 54 7.48 -3.01 0.49
C LEU A 54 6.24 -3.88 0.66
N LEU A 55 5.57 -3.82 1.81
CA LEU A 55 4.30 -4.52 2.03
C LEU A 55 3.14 -3.88 1.24
N ALA A 56 3.07 -2.56 1.14
CA ALA A 56 1.97 -1.87 0.45
C ALA A 56 2.04 -2.00 -1.08
N MET A 57 3.26 -2.01 -1.64
CA MET A 57 3.51 -2.02 -3.09
C MET A 57 2.77 -3.15 -3.86
N PRO A 58 2.83 -4.44 -3.46
CA PRO A 58 2.14 -5.50 -4.18
C PRO A 58 0.61 -5.33 -4.20
N TYR A 59 0.01 -4.86 -3.10
CA TYR A 59 -1.45 -4.65 -3.06
C TYR A 59 -1.90 -3.51 -3.95
N ILE A 60 -1.14 -2.41 -3.99
CA ILE A 60 -1.41 -1.27 -4.88
C ILE A 60 -1.26 -1.72 -6.34
N CYS A 61 -0.16 -2.40 -6.68
CA CYS A 61 0.06 -2.90 -8.04
C CYS A 61 -1.07 -3.81 -8.52
N VAL A 62 -1.44 -4.82 -7.74
CA VAL A 62 -2.53 -5.76 -8.11
C VAL A 62 -3.88 -5.03 -8.18
N GLY A 63 -4.17 -4.14 -7.22
CA GLY A 63 -5.40 -3.35 -7.19
C GLY A 63 -5.54 -2.44 -8.41
N THR A 64 -4.46 -1.77 -8.83
CA THR A 64 -4.43 -0.93 -10.02
C THR A 64 -4.65 -1.75 -11.30
N ILE A 65 -3.95 -2.88 -11.45
CA ILE A 65 -4.11 -3.77 -12.61
C ILE A 65 -5.56 -4.27 -12.69
N TYR A 66 -6.12 -4.75 -11.59
CA TYR A 66 -7.52 -5.20 -11.52
C TYR A 66 -8.51 -4.09 -11.88
N TYR A 67 -8.30 -2.87 -11.37
CA TYR A 67 -9.17 -1.72 -11.66
C TYR A 67 -9.15 -1.36 -13.15
N ILE A 68 -7.96 -1.32 -13.77
CA ILE A 68 -7.80 -1.05 -15.21
C ILE A 68 -8.51 -2.14 -16.03
N TRP A 69 -8.28 -3.41 -15.72
CA TRP A 69 -8.90 -4.54 -16.41
C TRP A 69 -10.43 -4.49 -16.34
N LYS A 70 -10.99 -4.27 -15.14
CA LYS A 70 -12.44 -4.14 -14.94
C LYS A 70 -13.05 -2.98 -15.72
N LYS A 71 -12.34 -1.85 -15.82
CA LYS A 71 -12.80 -0.67 -16.58
C LYS A 71 -12.82 -0.98 -18.08
N ASN A 72 -11.77 -1.63 -18.60
CA ASN A 72 -11.65 -1.97 -20.01
C ASN A 72 -12.72 -2.99 -20.45
N ASN A 73 -13.03 -3.98 -19.59
CA ASN A 73 -14.07 -4.96 -19.88
C ASN A 73 -15.50 -4.41 -19.77
N LYS A 74 -15.74 -3.37 -18.96
CA LYS A 74 -17.05 -2.69 -18.95
C LYS A 74 -17.27 -1.89 -20.22
N GLN A 75 -16.26 -1.16 -20.70
CA GLN A 75 -16.34 -0.45 -21.97
C GLN A 75 -16.56 -1.42 -23.14
N GLY A 76 -15.84 -2.55 -23.19
CA GLY A 76 -16.07 -3.57 -24.23
C GLY A 76 -17.45 -4.26 -24.20
N HIS A 77 -18.21 -4.21 -23.09
CA HIS A 77 -19.58 -4.71 -23.04
C HIS A 77 -20.59 -3.63 -23.45
N ASP A 78 -20.39 -2.40 -22.97
CA ASP A 78 -21.24 -1.24 -23.28
C ASP A 78 -21.10 -0.81 -24.76
N ASP A 79 -19.92 -0.95 -25.38
CA ASP A 79 -19.66 -0.61 -26.79
C ASP A 79 -20.30 -1.61 -27.77
N ASN A 80 -20.44 -2.88 -27.37
CA ASN A 80 -21.08 -3.92 -28.16
C ASN A 80 -22.61 -3.89 -28.08
N GLU A 81 -23.19 -3.29 -27.04
CA GLU A 81 -24.64 -3.10 -26.89
C GLU A 81 -25.14 -1.87 -27.68
N ILE A 82 -24.28 -0.86 -27.92
CA ILE A 82 -24.61 0.33 -28.72
C ILE A 82 -24.47 0.08 -30.24
N THR A 83 -23.75 -0.97 -30.64
CA THR A 83 -23.55 -1.34 -32.06
C THR A 83 -24.57 -2.37 -32.57
N GLN A 84 -25.54 -2.78 -31.74
CA GLN A 84 -26.69 -3.60 -32.15
C GLN A 84 -27.96 -2.76 -32.35
#